data_AF-A0A829PGY4-F1
#
_entry.id   AF-A0A829PGY4-F1
#
_cell.length_a   1.000
_cell.length_b   1.000
_cell.length_c   1.000
_cell.angle_alpha   90.00
_cell.angle_beta   90.00
_cell.angle_gamma   90.00
#
_symmetry.space_group_name_H-M   'P 1'
#
loop_
_entity.id
_entity.type
_entity.pdbx_description
1 polymer ?
#
loop_
_entity_poly.entity_id
_entity_poly.type
_entity_poly.pdbx_seq_one_letter_code
_entity_poly.pdbx_strand_id
1 'polypeptide(L)'
;MSEQRSAADASRWQGFSTRAIHGGFHADPQTGAVNVPIYASSTFAQDGVGQLRGGFEYARTGNPTRAVLEASLAALEDAHFGRAFSSGMAATDCVLRALLRPGDHLIIPNDAYGGTFRLIDKVFSQWGIRHTPVPVADVDAIRAAITPTTKLIWLETPTNPLLSIADIAAVAQVAAEHSVKLLVDNTFASPALQQPLNLGADIALHSTTKYIGGHSDVVGEPCSPTTRSWTPPSRSCRTGRVRCRARSTAT
;
A
#
# COMPACT_ATOMS: atom_id res chain seq x y z
N MET A 1 19.87 -17.30 -27.86
CA MET A 1 20.81 -16.17 -27.78
C MET A 1 21.04 -15.92 -26.30
N SER A 2 22.19 -16.34 -25.75
CA SER A 2 22.54 -16.09 -24.35
C SER A 2 23.25 -14.74 -24.32
N GLU A 3 22.52 -13.69 -23.94
CA GLU A 3 23.18 -12.42 -23.61
C GLU A 3 23.86 -12.59 -22.25
N GLN A 4 25.18 -12.76 -22.28
CA GLN A 4 26.01 -12.57 -21.11
C GLN A 4 25.99 -11.07 -20.76
N ARG A 5 25.23 -10.73 -19.72
CA ARG A 5 25.08 -9.34 -19.26
C ARG A 5 26.32 -8.90 -18.50
N SER A 6 26.90 -7.77 -18.91
CA SER A 6 28.01 -7.13 -18.19
C SER A 6 27.53 -6.47 -16.91
N ALA A 7 28.38 -6.39 -15.88
CA ALA A 7 28.09 -5.68 -14.63
C ALA A 7 27.75 -4.19 -14.85
N ALA A 8 28.21 -3.60 -15.96
CA ALA A 8 27.88 -2.24 -16.35
C ALA A 8 26.45 -2.06 -16.88
N ASP A 9 25.81 -3.13 -17.39
CA ASP A 9 24.40 -3.09 -17.82
C ASP A 9 23.43 -3.17 -16.64
N ALA A 10 23.86 -3.64 -15.48
CA ALA A 10 23.02 -3.74 -14.30
C ALA A 10 22.58 -2.36 -13.75
N SER A 11 23.35 -1.30 -13.99
CA SER A 11 23.05 0.05 -13.48
C SER A 11 22.30 0.95 -14.46
N ARG A 12 22.38 0.70 -15.78
CA ARG A 12 21.73 1.52 -16.82
C ARG A 12 20.25 1.22 -17.05
N TRP A 13 19.72 0.14 -16.48
CA TRP A 13 18.35 -0.36 -16.72
C TRP A 13 17.35 -0.03 -15.60
N GLN A 14 17.62 0.96 -14.74
CA GLN A 14 16.82 1.18 -13.52
C GLN A 14 15.81 2.34 -13.61
N GLY A 15 15.55 2.87 -14.81
CA GLY A 15 14.59 3.95 -15.01
C GLY A 15 13.13 3.53 -14.76
N PHE A 16 12.24 4.51 -14.55
CA PHE A 16 10.80 4.27 -14.30
C PHE A 16 10.18 3.35 -15.36
N SER A 17 10.36 3.65 -16.64
CA SER A 17 9.77 2.87 -17.74
C SER A 17 10.26 1.43 -17.75
N THR A 18 11.53 1.19 -17.42
CA THR A 18 12.08 -0.17 -17.34
C THR A 18 11.47 -0.94 -16.17
N ARG A 19 11.33 -0.30 -14.99
CA ARG A 19 10.65 -0.89 -13.83
C ARG A 19 9.16 -1.13 -14.10
N ALA A 20 8.48 -0.26 -14.85
CA ALA A 20 7.09 -0.43 -15.22
C ALA A 20 6.85 -1.69 -16.08
N ILE A 21 7.82 -2.05 -16.94
CA ILE A 21 7.71 -3.22 -17.83
C ILE A 21 8.25 -4.49 -17.15
N HIS A 22 9.35 -4.40 -16.39
CA HIS A 22 10.09 -5.57 -15.91
C HIS A 22 10.14 -5.74 -14.40
N GLY A 23 9.59 -4.80 -13.62
CA GLY A 23 9.76 -4.77 -12.16
C GLY A 23 9.05 -5.90 -11.41
N GLY A 24 7.97 -6.46 -11.96
CA GLY A 24 7.19 -7.51 -11.29
C GLY A 24 7.27 -8.90 -11.94
N PHE A 25 7.80 -9.04 -13.16
CA PHE A 25 7.82 -10.31 -13.87
C PHE A 25 9.07 -10.48 -14.74
N HIS A 26 9.62 -11.69 -14.69
CA HIS A 26 10.64 -12.18 -15.59
C HIS A 26 10.07 -13.32 -16.43
N ALA A 27 10.65 -13.57 -17.60
CA ALA A 27 10.20 -14.63 -18.49
C ALA A 27 10.05 -15.96 -17.73
N ASP A 28 8.91 -16.60 -17.92
CA ASP A 28 8.55 -17.81 -17.19
C ASP A 28 9.61 -18.92 -17.41
N PRO A 29 10.26 -19.46 -16.36
CA PRO A 29 11.32 -20.45 -16.54
C PRO A 29 10.81 -21.78 -17.13
N GLN A 30 9.52 -22.07 -17.05
CA GLN A 30 8.95 -23.30 -17.58
C GLN A 30 8.67 -23.22 -19.09
N THR A 31 8.09 -22.11 -19.56
CA THR A 31 7.60 -21.98 -20.94
C THR A 31 8.32 -20.91 -21.76
N GLY A 32 9.07 -20.00 -21.12
CA GLY A 32 9.63 -18.81 -21.75
C GLY A 32 8.62 -17.70 -22.02
N ALA A 33 7.39 -17.78 -21.48
CA ALA A 33 6.38 -16.74 -21.65
C ALA A 33 6.89 -15.39 -21.15
N VAL A 34 6.89 -14.39 -22.04
CA VAL A 34 7.38 -13.03 -21.76
C VAL A 34 6.38 -12.17 -21.01
N ASN A 35 5.08 -12.46 -21.17
CA ASN A 35 4.01 -11.85 -20.40
C ASN A 35 3.55 -12.79 -19.30
N VAL A 36 3.11 -12.24 -18.18
CA VAL A 36 2.55 -13.03 -17.08
C VAL A 36 1.32 -13.80 -17.58
N PRO A 37 1.26 -15.15 -17.42
CA PRO A 37 0.06 -15.91 -17.74
C PRO A 37 -1.13 -15.49 -16.85
N ILE A 38 -2.33 -15.62 -17.38
CA ILE A 38 -3.57 -15.42 -16.61
C ILE A 38 -3.89 -16.72 -15.88
N TYR A 39 -3.60 -16.77 -14.58
CA TYR A 39 -3.89 -17.91 -13.73
C TYR A 39 -5.35 -17.87 -13.26
N ALA A 40 -6.27 -18.26 -14.16
CA ALA A 40 -7.70 -18.39 -13.91
C ALA A 40 -8.05 -19.69 -13.14
N SER A 41 -7.35 -19.93 -12.03
CA SER A 41 -7.57 -21.08 -11.15
C SER A 41 -7.81 -20.60 -9.73
N SER A 42 -8.82 -21.16 -9.07
CA SER A 42 -9.18 -20.82 -7.69
C SER A 42 -8.27 -21.47 -6.65
N THR A 43 -7.75 -22.67 -6.96
CA THR A 43 -6.92 -23.49 -6.08
C THR A 43 -5.72 -24.05 -6.82
N PHE A 44 -4.65 -24.37 -6.09
CA PHE A 44 -3.39 -24.87 -6.63
C PHE A 44 -3.02 -26.20 -5.97
N ALA A 45 -2.51 -27.15 -6.75
CA ALA A 45 -2.08 -28.45 -6.25
C ALA A 45 -0.89 -28.31 -5.28
N GLN A 46 -0.93 -29.10 -4.21
CA GLN A 46 0.15 -29.21 -3.22
C GLN A 46 0.92 -30.54 -3.45
N ASP A 47 2.22 -30.58 -3.14
CA ASP A 47 3.04 -31.80 -3.20
C ASP A 47 2.84 -32.74 -2.00
N GLY A 48 2.05 -32.29 -1.04
CA GLY A 48 1.73 -32.93 0.23
C GLY A 48 1.02 -31.92 1.11
N VAL A 49 0.44 -32.35 2.22
CA VAL A 49 -0.29 -31.45 3.12
C VAL A 49 0.64 -30.35 3.63
N GLY A 50 0.35 -29.09 3.26
CA GLY A 50 1.16 -27.92 3.62
C GLY A 50 2.42 -27.72 2.78
N GLN A 51 2.65 -28.54 1.75
CA GLN A 51 3.78 -28.43 0.82
C GLN A 51 3.33 -27.69 -0.45
N LEU A 52 3.41 -26.37 -0.41
CA LEU A 52 2.91 -25.50 -1.48
C LEU A 52 3.88 -25.44 -2.66
N ARG A 53 3.37 -25.56 -3.88
CA ARG A 53 4.13 -25.29 -5.11
C ARG A 53 4.19 -23.80 -5.38
N GLY A 54 5.40 -23.25 -5.45
CA GLY A 54 5.60 -21.82 -5.73
C GLY A 54 4.95 -20.88 -4.69
N GLY A 55 4.59 -21.38 -3.50
CA GLY A 55 3.98 -20.59 -2.44
C GLY A 55 2.48 -20.27 -2.64
N PHE A 56 1.79 -20.92 -3.58
CA PHE A 56 0.37 -20.73 -3.82
C PHE A 56 -0.46 -21.94 -3.41
N GLU A 57 -1.63 -21.69 -2.81
CA GLU A 57 -2.60 -22.71 -2.41
C GLU A 57 -4.02 -22.36 -2.88
N TYR A 58 -4.42 -21.10 -2.70
CA TYR A 58 -5.77 -20.63 -2.96
C TYR A 58 -5.76 -19.16 -3.39
N ALA A 59 -6.44 -18.84 -4.49
CA ALA A 59 -6.34 -17.57 -5.21
C ALA A 59 -6.73 -16.34 -4.38
N ARG A 60 -7.65 -16.50 -3.42
CA ARG A 60 -8.01 -15.43 -2.48
C ARG A 60 -6.83 -15.05 -1.56
N THR A 61 -6.03 -16.04 -1.14
CA THR A 61 -4.84 -15.82 -0.29
C THR A 61 -3.66 -15.32 -1.11
N GLY A 62 -3.47 -15.87 -2.32
CA GLY A 62 -2.40 -15.50 -3.24
C GLY A 62 -2.64 -16.07 -4.62
N ASN A 63 -2.35 -15.31 -5.66
CA ASN A 63 -2.46 -15.72 -7.06
C ASN A 63 -1.23 -15.23 -7.84
N PRO A 64 -0.62 -16.04 -8.72
CA PRO A 64 0.61 -15.63 -9.42
C PRO A 64 0.44 -14.38 -10.29
N THR A 65 -0.69 -14.24 -11.00
CA THR A 65 -0.99 -13.05 -11.81
C THR A 65 -1.09 -11.80 -10.93
N ARG A 66 -1.78 -11.89 -9.78
CA ARG A 66 -1.89 -10.77 -8.84
C ARG A 66 -0.55 -10.43 -8.18
N ALA A 67 0.26 -11.42 -7.85
CA ALA A 67 1.57 -11.22 -7.23
C ALA A 67 2.52 -10.40 -8.13
N VAL A 68 2.43 -10.60 -9.45
CA VAL A 68 3.18 -9.78 -10.43
C VAL A 68 2.74 -8.32 -10.38
N LEU A 69 1.43 -8.05 -10.38
CA LEU A 69 0.90 -6.68 -10.27
C LEU A 69 1.39 -6.01 -8.97
N GLU A 70 1.30 -6.73 -7.85
CA GLU A 70 1.78 -6.28 -6.54
C GLU A 70 3.28 -5.95 -6.55
N ALA A 71 4.10 -6.79 -7.17
CA ALA A 71 5.55 -6.59 -7.28
C ALA A 71 5.90 -5.40 -8.19
N SER A 72 5.22 -5.28 -9.35
CA SER A 72 5.43 -4.14 -10.25
C SER A 72 5.12 -2.81 -9.57
N LEU A 73 4.01 -2.73 -8.83
CA LEU A 73 3.62 -1.48 -8.16
C LEU A 73 4.51 -1.15 -6.98
N ALA A 74 4.97 -2.16 -6.23
CA ALA A 74 5.99 -1.96 -5.21
C ALA A 74 7.27 -1.40 -5.84
N ALA A 75 7.73 -1.96 -6.96
CA ALA A 75 8.93 -1.48 -7.66
C ALA A 75 8.78 -0.03 -8.18
N LEU A 76 7.59 0.37 -8.61
CA LEU A 76 7.34 1.74 -9.08
C LEU A 76 7.31 2.78 -7.96
N GLU A 77 6.79 2.42 -6.79
CA GLU A 77 6.78 3.27 -5.59
C GLU A 77 8.08 3.18 -4.77
N ASP A 78 9.08 2.43 -5.24
CA ASP A 78 10.29 2.10 -4.49
C ASP A 78 9.99 1.47 -3.11
N ALA A 79 8.91 0.70 -3.06
CA ALA A 79 8.42 0.02 -1.88
C ALA A 79 8.94 -1.43 -1.82
N HIS A 80 9.12 -1.94 -0.60
CA HIS A 80 9.43 -3.36 -0.40
C HIS A 80 8.23 -4.29 -0.60
N PHE A 81 7.00 -3.78 -0.47
CA PHE A 81 5.78 -4.58 -0.51
C PHE A 81 4.69 -3.86 -1.30
N GLY A 82 3.84 -4.63 -1.96
CA GLY A 82 2.61 -4.19 -2.61
C GLY A 82 1.48 -5.19 -2.37
N ARG A 83 0.24 -4.73 -2.31
CA ARG A 83 -0.97 -5.56 -2.13
C ARG A 83 -2.10 -5.05 -2.99
N ALA A 84 -2.67 -5.88 -3.85
CA ALA A 84 -3.74 -5.48 -4.76
C ALA A 84 -5.12 -5.89 -4.23
N PHE A 85 -6.08 -4.99 -4.39
CA PHE A 85 -7.46 -5.06 -3.94
C PHE A 85 -8.42 -4.87 -5.11
N SER A 86 -9.68 -5.24 -4.89
CA SER A 86 -10.74 -5.21 -5.91
C SER A 86 -11.15 -3.80 -6.33
N SER A 87 -10.88 -2.78 -5.52
CA SER A 87 -11.16 -1.37 -5.82
C SER A 87 -10.44 -0.47 -4.84
N GLY A 88 -10.54 0.83 -5.07
CA GLY A 88 -9.89 1.80 -4.18
C GLY A 88 -10.48 1.96 -2.85
N MET A 89 -11.80 1.95 -2.83
CA MET A 89 -12.49 1.91 -1.56
C MET A 89 -12.16 0.64 -0.77
N ALA A 90 -11.83 -0.49 -1.43
CA ALA A 90 -11.40 -1.70 -0.74
C ALA A 90 -9.97 -1.59 -0.19
N ALA A 91 -9.04 -0.95 -0.91
CA ALA A 91 -7.70 -0.65 -0.40
C ALA A 91 -7.77 0.32 0.79
N THR A 92 -8.54 1.41 0.65
CA THR A 92 -8.82 2.38 1.71
C THR A 92 -9.43 1.72 2.94
N ASP A 93 -10.50 0.92 2.77
CA ASP A 93 -11.12 0.17 3.87
C ASP A 93 -10.12 -0.75 4.57
N CYS A 94 -9.29 -1.47 3.79
CA CYS A 94 -8.29 -2.37 4.35
C CYS A 94 -7.28 -1.63 5.22
N VAL A 95 -6.77 -0.47 4.77
CA VAL A 95 -5.80 0.31 5.54
C VAL A 95 -6.44 0.88 6.80
N LEU A 96 -7.62 1.48 6.69
CA LEU A 96 -8.35 2.02 7.83
C LEU A 96 -8.60 0.94 8.89
N ARG A 97 -9.04 -0.26 8.48
CA ARG A 97 -9.24 -1.40 9.39
C ARG A 97 -7.94 -1.99 9.92
N ALA A 98 -6.85 -1.92 9.17
CA ALA A 98 -5.55 -2.38 9.65
C ALA A 98 -5.06 -1.50 10.80
N LEU A 99 -5.20 -0.17 10.65
CA LEU A 99 -4.63 0.82 11.55
C LEU A 99 -5.51 1.26 12.72
N LEU A 100 -6.82 1.37 12.50
CA LEU A 100 -7.70 2.07 13.42
C LEU A 100 -8.56 1.10 14.23
N ARG A 101 -8.79 1.44 15.49
CA ARG A 101 -9.68 0.75 16.43
C ARG A 101 -10.64 1.76 17.06
N PRO A 102 -11.81 1.32 17.56
CA PRO A 102 -12.77 2.21 18.21
C PRO A 102 -12.10 3.10 19.28
N GLY A 103 -12.35 4.41 19.24
CA GLY A 103 -11.71 5.43 20.08
C GLY A 103 -10.56 6.18 19.41
N ASP A 104 -9.97 5.62 18.35
CA ASP A 104 -8.91 6.27 17.59
C ASP A 104 -9.43 7.46 16.78
N HIS A 105 -8.47 8.29 16.37
CA HIS A 105 -8.68 9.49 15.57
C HIS A 105 -7.82 9.45 14.29
N LEU A 106 -8.37 9.95 13.17
CA LEU A 106 -7.60 10.24 11.96
C LEU A 106 -7.81 11.67 11.46
N ILE A 107 -6.75 12.26 10.90
CA ILE A 107 -6.80 13.56 10.23
C ILE A 107 -6.99 13.32 8.73
N ILE A 108 -7.88 14.07 8.09
CA ILE A 108 -8.22 13.89 6.66
C ILE A 108 -8.20 15.23 5.92
N PRO A 109 -8.05 15.24 4.59
CA PRO A 109 -8.18 16.46 3.79
C PRO A 109 -9.60 17.03 3.91
N ASN A 110 -9.74 18.36 3.97
CA ASN A 110 -11.03 19.04 3.90
C ASN A 110 -11.66 18.99 2.49
N ASP A 111 -10.87 18.63 1.48
CA ASP A 111 -11.25 18.52 0.07
C ASP A 111 -10.84 17.15 -0.51
N ALA A 112 -10.92 16.09 0.30
CA ALA A 112 -10.65 14.72 -0.13
C ALA A 112 -11.65 14.23 -1.19
N TYR A 113 -11.28 13.17 -1.92
CA TYR A 113 -12.23 12.43 -2.73
C TYR A 113 -13.49 12.06 -1.93
N GLY A 114 -14.67 12.43 -2.44
CA GLY A 114 -15.94 12.27 -1.74
C GLY A 114 -16.26 10.82 -1.33
N GLY A 115 -15.73 9.82 -2.03
CA GLY A 115 -15.86 8.41 -1.63
C GLY A 115 -15.11 8.09 -0.34
N THR A 116 -13.89 8.63 -0.19
CA THR A 116 -13.05 8.51 1.01
C THR A 116 -13.74 9.17 2.21
N PHE A 117 -14.17 10.43 2.06
CA PHE A 117 -14.92 11.14 3.10
C PHE A 117 -16.19 10.38 3.51
N ARG A 118 -16.98 9.93 2.53
CA ARG A 118 -18.22 9.18 2.81
C ARG A 118 -17.97 7.89 3.57
N LEU A 119 -16.92 7.14 3.24
CA LEU A 119 -16.58 5.92 3.98
C LEU A 119 -16.24 6.23 5.44
N ILE A 120 -15.41 7.24 5.67
CA ILE A 120 -14.97 7.62 7.01
C ILE A 120 -16.15 8.15 7.84
N ASP A 121 -16.88 9.14 7.32
CA ASP A 121 -17.97 9.80 8.03
C ASP A 121 -19.18 8.88 8.24
N LYS A 122 -19.58 8.13 7.21
CA LYS A 122 -20.82 7.33 7.27
C LYS A 122 -20.62 5.90 7.75
N VAL A 123 -19.40 5.35 7.73
CA VAL A 123 -19.16 3.98 8.22
C VAL A 123 -18.27 4.01 9.46
N PHE A 124 -17.05 4.53 9.37
CA PHE A 124 -16.09 4.43 10.48
C PHE A 124 -16.49 5.27 11.70
N SER A 125 -17.19 6.39 11.53
CA SER A 125 -17.78 7.13 12.67
C SER A 125 -18.75 6.29 13.48
N GLN A 126 -19.53 5.41 12.84
CA GLN A 126 -20.44 4.49 13.55
C GLN A 126 -19.69 3.40 14.32
N TRP A 127 -18.43 3.14 13.96
CA TRP A 127 -17.54 2.17 14.61
C TRP A 127 -16.66 2.83 15.69
N GLY A 128 -16.95 4.08 16.05
CA GLY A 128 -16.26 4.81 17.10
C GLY A 128 -14.93 5.44 16.65
N ILE A 129 -14.67 5.57 15.36
CA ILE A 129 -13.51 6.31 14.84
C ILE A 129 -13.88 7.79 14.69
N ARG A 130 -13.06 8.68 15.24
CA ARG A 130 -13.25 10.14 15.09
C ARG A 130 -12.36 10.66 13.99
N HIS A 131 -12.80 11.73 13.30
CA HIS A 131 -11.98 12.35 12.27
C HIS A 131 -12.01 13.88 12.36
N THR A 132 -10.92 14.53 11.95
CA THR A 132 -10.84 15.99 11.81
C THR A 132 -10.40 16.34 10.39
N PRO A 133 -11.26 17.03 9.60
CA PRO A 133 -10.87 17.55 8.30
C PRO A 133 -10.00 18.80 8.44
N VAL A 134 -8.90 18.88 7.69
CA VAL A 134 -7.98 20.03 7.70
C VAL A 134 -7.53 20.38 6.28
N PRO A 135 -7.19 21.65 5.99
CA PRO A 135 -6.57 22.03 4.73
C PRO A 135 -5.20 21.37 4.56
N VAL A 136 -4.99 20.64 3.47
CA VAL A 136 -3.75 19.85 3.27
C VAL A 136 -2.49 20.70 3.08
N ALA A 137 -2.66 21.96 2.65
CA ALA A 137 -1.57 22.91 2.46
C ALA A 137 -1.08 23.55 3.78
N ASP A 138 -1.84 23.40 4.88
CA ASP A 138 -1.56 24.02 6.16
C ASP A 138 -1.00 22.98 7.15
N VAL A 139 0.34 22.88 7.18
CA VAL A 139 1.07 21.95 8.04
C VAL A 139 0.83 22.25 9.53
N ASP A 140 0.65 23.51 9.89
CA ASP A 140 0.38 23.91 11.28
C ASP A 140 -1.03 23.54 11.71
N ALA A 141 -2.02 23.65 10.82
CA ALA A 141 -3.37 23.14 11.07
C ALA A 141 -3.38 21.62 11.24
N ILE A 142 -2.62 20.88 10.42
CA ILE A 142 -2.45 19.42 10.58
C ILE A 142 -1.85 19.12 11.95
N ARG A 143 -0.78 19.83 12.34
CA ARG A 143 -0.13 19.67 13.65
C ARG A 143 -1.09 19.95 14.81
N ALA A 144 -1.87 21.03 14.71
CA ALA A 144 -2.83 21.43 15.74
C ALA A 144 -4.00 20.44 15.88
N ALA A 145 -4.35 19.72 14.82
CA ALA A 145 -5.42 18.70 14.84
C ALA A 145 -4.99 17.37 15.48
N ILE A 146 -3.70 17.19 15.79
CA ILE A 146 -3.21 15.96 16.43
C ILE A 146 -3.67 15.91 17.88
N THR A 147 -4.46 14.88 18.18
CA THR A 147 -4.89 14.50 19.54
C THR A 147 -4.10 13.27 20.05
N PRO A 148 -4.11 12.97 21.36
CA PRO A 148 -3.48 11.75 21.91
C PRO A 148 -4.00 10.44 21.32
N THR A 149 -5.20 10.45 20.72
CA THR A 149 -5.81 9.29 20.06
C THR A 149 -5.56 9.23 18.56
N THR A 150 -4.80 10.17 17.99
CA THR A 150 -4.54 10.20 16.54
C THR A 150 -3.62 9.06 16.15
N LYS A 151 -4.02 8.27 15.15
CA LYS A 151 -3.24 7.13 14.63
C LYS A 151 -2.86 7.25 13.18
N LEU A 152 -3.58 8.08 12.42
CA LEU A 152 -3.38 8.23 10.98
C LEU A 152 -3.58 9.69 10.54
N ILE A 153 -2.66 10.19 9.74
CA ILE A 153 -2.85 11.34 8.86
C ILE A 153 -3.06 10.79 7.46
N TRP A 154 -4.22 11.07 6.88
CA TRP A 154 -4.54 10.80 5.50
C TRP A 154 -4.27 12.06 4.67
N LEU A 155 -3.38 11.97 3.69
CA LEU A 155 -3.16 13.01 2.70
C LEU A 155 -3.63 12.54 1.32
N GLU A 156 -4.05 13.49 0.52
CA GLU A 156 -4.30 13.36 -0.91
C GLU A 156 -3.63 14.58 -1.56
N THR A 157 -2.72 14.38 -2.50
CA THR A 157 -2.02 15.50 -3.16
C THR A 157 -1.52 15.10 -4.55
N PRO A 158 -1.96 15.80 -5.62
CA PRO A 158 -3.00 16.83 -5.64
C PRO A 158 -4.38 16.31 -5.23
N THR A 159 -5.19 17.14 -4.57
CA THR A 159 -6.55 16.77 -4.13
C THR A 159 -7.57 16.77 -5.27
N ASN A 160 -8.61 15.96 -5.15
CA ASN A 160 -9.73 15.91 -6.07
C ASN A 160 -10.98 16.62 -5.50
N PRO A 161 -11.52 17.67 -6.14
CA PRO A 161 -11.20 18.17 -7.49
C PRO A 161 -10.33 19.45 -7.52
N LEU A 162 -10.02 20.03 -6.36
CA LEU A 162 -9.46 21.39 -6.27
C LEU A 162 -7.96 21.47 -6.55
N LEU A 163 -7.27 20.33 -6.66
CA LEU A 163 -5.84 20.22 -6.91
C LEU A 163 -4.98 20.96 -5.87
N SER A 164 -5.45 21.00 -4.62
CA SER A 164 -4.67 21.50 -3.49
C SER A 164 -3.42 20.63 -3.31
N ILE A 165 -2.30 21.26 -2.98
CA ILE A 165 -1.00 20.60 -2.84
C ILE A 165 -0.61 20.55 -1.37
N ALA A 166 -0.15 19.38 -0.92
CA ALA A 166 0.42 19.17 0.41
C ALA A 166 1.94 19.01 0.32
N ASP A 167 2.68 19.57 1.27
CA ASP A 167 4.09 19.24 1.46
C ASP A 167 4.21 17.91 2.23
N ILE A 168 4.38 16.81 1.50
CA ILE A 168 4.46 15.46 2.07
C ILE A 168 5.60 15.34 3.06
N ALA A 169 6.76 15.93 2.77
CA ALA A 169 7.94 15.80 3.62
C ALA A 169 7.77 16.56 4.94
N ALA A 170 7.20 17.77 4.88
CA ALA A 170 6.88 18.54 6.08
C ALA A 170 5.86 17.81 6.96
N VAL A 171 4.79 17.26 6.37
CA VAL A 171 3.78 16.49 7.12
C VAL A 171 4.35 15.17 7.65
N ALA A 172 5.26 14.51 6.93
CA ALA A 172 5.95 13.32 7.41
C ALA A 172 6.78 13.60 8.67
N GLN A 173 7.45 14.76 8.75
CA GLN A 173 8.16 15.18 9.96
C GLN A 173 7.19 15.34 11.14
N VAL A 174 6.06 16.03 10.94
CA VAL A 174 5.02 16.17 11.97
C VAL A 174 4.50 14.79 12.42
N ALA A 175 4.20 13.91 11.47
CA ALA A 175 3.71 12.56 11.77
C ALA A 175 4.72 11.77 12.63
N ALA A 176 6.01 11.84 12.29
CA ALA A 176 7.08 11.17 13.01
C ALA A 176 7.25 11.69 14.45
N GLU A 177 7.25 13.02 14.64
CA GLU A 177 7.35 13.66 15.97
C GLU A 177 6.24 13.18 16.93
N HIS A 178 5.05 12.90 16.40
CA HIS A 178 3.89 12.48 17.16
C HIS A 178 3.63 10.97 17.12
N SER A 179 4.51 10.17 16.49
CA SER A 179 4.33 8.72 16.31
C SER A 179 3.00 8.34 15.63
N VAL A 180 2.55 9.18 14.69
CA VAL A 180 1.34 9.00 13.88
C VAL A 180 1.74 8.45 12.51
N LYS A 181 0.90 7.58 11.92
CA LYS A 181 1.15 7.07 10.57
C LYS A 181 0.76 8.06 9.50
N LEU A 182 1.54 8.16 8.43
CA LEU A 182 1.22 8.97 7.26
C LEU A 182 0.87 8.08 6.06
N LEU A 183 -0.35 8.21 5.57
CA LEU A 183 -0.77 7.66 4.29
C LEU A 183 -0.94 8.77 3.27
N VAL A 184 -0.45 8.53 2.05
CA VAL A 184 -0.68 9.41 0.90
C VAL A 184 -1.45 8.65 -0.17
N ASP A 185 -2.65 9.14 -0.50
CA ASP A 185 -3.34 8.78 -1.74
C ASP A 185 -2.64 9.49 -2.90
N ASN A 186 -1.93 8.70 -3.69
CA ASN A 186 -1.08 9.15 -4.79
C ASN A 186 -1.74 8.91 -6.15
N THR A 187 -3.06 8.69 -6.18
CA THR A 187 -3.83 8.38 -7.39
C THR A 187 -3.63 9.41 -8.49
N PHE A 188 -3.68 10.71 -8.17
CA PHE A 188 -3.65 11.79 -9.16
C PHE A 188 -2.28 11.97 -9.81
N ALA A 189 -1.22 11.95 -9.01
CA ALA A 189 0.14 12.09 -9.53
C ALA A 189 0.65 10.80 -10.17
N SER A 190 0.21 9.64 -9.66
CA SER A 190 0.76 8.31 -9.96
C SER A 190 2.25 8.16 -9.58
N PRO A 191 2.78 6.92 -9.53
CA PRO A 191 4.19 6.70 -9.21
C PRO A 191 5.16 7.32 -10.23
N ALA A 192 4.66 7.72 -11.41
CA ALA A 192 5.46 8.34 -12.46
C ALA A 192 5.89 9.79 -12.11
N LEU A 193 5.08 10.50 -11.32
CA LEU A 193 5.29 11.92 -11.03
C LEU A 193 5.60 12.20 -9.56
N GLN A 194 5.19 11.31 -8.65
CA GLN A 194 5.37 11.49 -7.22
C GLN A 194 5.60 10.13 -6.57
N GLN A 195 6.58 10.04 -5.66
CA GLN A 195 6.87 8.84 -4.86
C GLN A 195 6.80 9.19 -3.37
N PRO A 196 5.61 9.14 -2.74
CA PRO A 196 5.42 9.62 -1.36
C PRO A 196 6.27 8.89 -0.32
N LEU A 197 6.58 7.62 -0.55
CA LEU A 197 7.41 6.81 0.36
C LEU A 197 8.83 7.39 0.48
N ASN A 198 9.37 7.92 -0.60
CA ASN A 198 10.68 8.58 -0.62
C ASN A 198 10.67 9.94 0.10
N LEU A 199 9.48 10.47 0.37
CA LEU A 199 9.25 11.72 1.10
C LEU A 199 8.88 11.47 2.58
N GLY A 200 8.91 10.22 3.04
CA GLY A 200 8.67 9.86 4.44
C GLY A 200 7.26 9.38 4.77
N ALA A 201 6.39 9.16 3.77
CA ALA A 201 5.11 8.50 4.01
C ALA A 201 5.32 7.03 4.42
N ASP A 202 4.45 6.50 5.29
CA ASP A 202 4.47 5.09 5.65
C ASP A 202 3.81 4.21 4.57
N ILE A 203 2.82 4.77 3.86
CA ILE A 203 1.94 4.07 2.92
C ILE A 203 1.64 4.96 1.71
N ALA A 204 1.79 4.40 0.52
CA ALA A 204 1.25 4.96 -0.72
C ALA A 204 0.05 4.12 -1.19
N LEU A 205 -1.06 4.78 -1.51
CA LEU A 205 -2.32 4.19 -1.97
C LEU A 205 -2.68 4.73 -3.35
N HIS A 206 -3.29 3.91 -4.21
CA HIS A 206 -3.50 4.25 -5.62
C HIS A 206 -4.76 3.68 -6.21
N SER A 207 -5.55 4.52 -6.88
CA SER A 207 -6.59 4.11 -7.81
C SER A 207 -6.08 3.61 -9.14
N THR A 208 -5.83 2.30 -9.27
CA THR A 208 -5.43 1.74 -10.57
C THR A 208 -6.53 1.82 -11.61
N THR A 209 -7.77 2.03 -11.20
CA THR A 209 -8.87 2.40 -12.10
C THR A 209 -8.55 3.63 -12.96
N LYS A 210 -7.61 4.48 -12.53
CA LYS A 210 -7.25 5.75 -13.18
C LYS A 210 -6.00 5.58 -14.05
N TYR A 211 -4.93 6.33 -13.79
CA TYR A 211 -3.77 6.41 -14.68
C TYR A 211 -3.01 5.10 -14.84
N ILE A 212 -2.93 4.27 -13.79
CA ILE A 212 -2.17 3.02 -13.85
C ILE A 212 -2.85 2.02 -14.79
N GLY A 213 -4.17 1.88 -14.70
CA GLY A 213 -4.95 1.09 -15.64
C GLY A 213 -5.03 1.77 -17.00
N GLY A 214 -5.25 3.09 -17.03
CA GLY A 214 -5.14 3.96 -18.20
C GLY A 214 -6.28 3.87 -19.23
N HIS A 215 -7.09 2.81 -19.17
CA HIS A 215 -8.04 2.44 -20.24
C HIS A 215 -9.50 2.42 -19.79
N SER A 216 -9.81 2.80 -18.54
CA SER A 216 -11.17 2.88 -17.99
C SER A 216 -11.99 1.57 -18.10
N ASP A 217 -11.33 0.42 -18.14
CA ASP A 217 -11.91 -0.91 -18.35
C ASP A 217 -11.72 -1.86 -17.16
N VAL A 218 -10.90 -1.47 -16.16
CA VAL A 218 -10.61 -2.26 -14.95
C VAL A 218 -10.71 -1.40 -13.71
N VAL A 219 -11.42 -1.88 -12.69
CA VAL A 219 -11.41 -1.32 -11.34
C VAL A 219 -10.44 -2.14 -10.47
N GLY A 220 -9.56 -1.46 -9.75
CA GLY A 220 -8.61 -2.10 -8.82
C GLY A 220 -7.80 -1.05 -8.06
N GLU A 221 -7.12 -1.48 -6.98
CA GLU A 221 -6.12 -0.68 -6.27
C GLU A 221 -5.03 -1.47 -5.56
N PRO A 222 -3.77 -1.03 -5.60
CA PRO A 222 -2.72 -1.50 -4.73
C PRO A 222 -2.47 -0.57 -3.53
N CYS A 223 -2.04 -1.18 -2.43
CA CYS A 223 -1.44 -0.51 -1.28
C CYS A 223 0.00 -0.99 -1.14
N SER A 224 0.97 -0.06 -1.05
CA SER A 224 2.39 -0.37 -0.91
C SER A 224 2.90 0.06 0.47
N PRO A 225 2.94 -0.85 1.47
CA PRO A 225 3.45 -0.52 2.80
C PRO A 225 4.98 -0.63 2.89
N THR A 226 5.60 0.21 3.71
CA THR A 226 7.07 0.25 3.93
C THR A 226 7.61 -0.83 4.88
N THR A 227 6.79 -1.39 5.79
CA THR A 227 7.27 -2.26 6.88
C THR A 227 6.61 -3.64 6.95
N ARG A 228 7.36 -4.66 7.41
CA ARG A 228 6.98 -6.09 7.44
C ARG A 228 5.80 -6.41 8.39
N SER A 229 5.52 -5.54 9.37
CA SER A 229 4.39 -5.66 10.31
C SER A 229 3.02 -5.44 9.66
N TRP A 230 2.98 -5.01 8.40
CA TRP A 230 1.76 -4.71 7.63
C TRP A 230 1.10 -5.90 6.95
N THR A 231 1.65 -7.10 7.12
CA THR A 231 0.96 -8.32 6.69
C THR A 231 -0.25 -8.53 7.63
N PRO A 232 -1.50 -8.64 7.14
CA PRO A 232 -2.62 -8.99 7.99
C PRO A 232 -2.32 -10.29 8.77
N PRO A 233 -2.84 -10.48 9.99
CA PRO A 233 -2.53 -11.63 10.83
C PRO A 233 -2.91 -12.99 10.21
N SER A 234 -3.58 -13.01 9.07
CA SER A 234 -4.09 -14.21 8.39
C SER A 234 -3.00 -15.18 7.92
N ARG A 235 -1.71 -14.81 7.96
CA ARG A 235 -0.60 -15.73 7.68
C ARG A 235 -0.05 -16.48 8.90
N SER A 236 -0.55 -16.23 10.12
CA SER A 236 -0.08 -16.96 11.32
C SER A 236 -1.19 -17.27 12.32
N CYS A 237 -2.19 -18.06 11.92
CA CYS A 237 -2.89 -18.90 12.89
C CYS A 237 -2.05 -20.17 13.12
N ARG A 238 -0.96 -20.05 13.90
CA ARG A 238 -0.40 -21.21 14.60
C ARG A 238 -0.92 -21.17 16.03
N THR A 239 -1.81 -22.10 16.33
CA THR A 239 -2.20 -22.47 17.68
C THR A 239 -0.95 -22.90 18.46
N GLY A 240 -0.55 -22.11 19.46
CA GLY A 240 0.60 -22.44 20.30
C GLY A 240 0.82 -21.37 21.36
N ARG A 241 0.44 -21.68 22.59
CA ARG A 241 0.66 -20.87 23.80
C ARG A 241 2.09 -20.31 23.83
N VAL A 242 2.23 -18.99 23.93
CA VAL A 242 3.48 -18.37 24.40
C VAL A 242 3.15 -17.58 25.67
N ARG A 243 3.59 -18.14 26.80
CA ARG A 243 3.60 -17.49 28.11
C ARG A 243 4.61 -16.34 28.07
N CYS A 244 4.18 -15.14 28.45
CA CYS A 244 5.07 -14.05 28.83
C CYS A 244 5.93 -14.48 30.03
N ARG A 245 7.26 -14.39 29.91
CA ARG A 245 8.14 -14.13 31.05
C ARG A 245 8.98 -12.90 30.71
N ALA A 246 8.67 -11.81 31.38
CA ALA A 246 9.56 -10.67 31.52
C ALA A 246 10.85 -11.12 32.22
N ARG A 247 12.01 -10.68 31.72
CA ARG A 247 13.19 -10.51 32.56
C ARG A 247 13.52 -9.03 32.59
N SER A 248 13.42 -8.48 33.80
CA SER A 248 13.89 -7.16 34.17
C SER A 248 15.42 -7.11 34.11
N THR A 249 15.92 -5.93 33.79
CA THR A 249 17.29 -5.47 34.05
C THR A 249 17.56 -5.40 35.55
N ALA A 250 18.76 -5.81 35.99
CA ALA A 250 19.49 -5.23 37.13
C ALA A 250 20.90 -5.83 37.20
N THR A 251 21.89 -4.92 37.26
CA THR A 251 23.34 -5.07 37.53
C THR A 251 24.18 -5.91 36.58
#